data_AF-A0A3D5UUH1-F1
#
_entry.id   AF-A0A3D5UUH1-F1
#
_cell.length_a   1.000
_cell.length_b   1.000
_cell.length_c   1.000
_cell.angle_alpha   90.00
_cell.angle_beta   90.00
_cell.angle_gamma   90.00
#
_symmetry.space_group_name_H-M   'P 1'
#
loop_
_entity.id
_entity.type
_entity.pdbx_description
1 polymer ?
#
loop_
_entity_poly.entity_id
_entity_poly.type
_entity_poly.pdbx_seq_one_letter_code
_entity_poly.pdbx_strand_id
1 'polypeptide(L)' 'MDIYHGWFNLKSGVRDVDFVDAFTHYMDRLESEGVIEGWRLMRKKLGLAPAHLGEFHFMIEVADLTQLDSAFDWVA' A
#
# COMPACT_ATOMS: atom_id res chain seq x y z
N MET A 1 -16.40 6.02 0.87
CA MET A 1 -15.21 5.27 1.31
C MET A 1 -14.95 4.19 0.29
N ASP A 2 -14.01 4.49 -0.59
CA ASP A 2 -13.54 3.61 -1.64
C ASP A 2 -12.23 2.97 -1.17
N ILE A 3 -12.05 1.69 -1.49
CA ILE A 3 -10.88 0.92 -1.07
C ILE A 3 -10.16 0.40 -2.31
N TYR A 4 -8.90 0.79 -2.46
CA TYR A 4 -8.07 0.38 -3.57
C TYR A 4 -7.05 -0.67 -3.12
N HIS A 5 -6.82 -1.65 -3.98
CA HIS A 5 -5.95 -2.79 -3.70
C HIS A 5 -4.77 -2.81 -4.67
N GLY A 6 -3.58 -3.05 -4.14
CA GLY A 6 -2.39 -3.28 -4.96
C GLY A 6 -1.64 -4.54 -4.54
N TRP A 7 -1.18 -5.32 -5.53
CA TRP A 7 -0.34 -6.50 -5.32
C TRP A 7 1.01 -6.31 -5.99
N PHE A 8 2.08 -6.66 -5.28
CA PHE A 8 3.43 -6.49 -5.81
C PHE A 8 4.41 -7.49 -5.18
N ASN A 9 5.54 -7.65 -5.86
CA ASN A 9 6.71 -8.33 -5.33
C ASN A 9 7.78 -7.29 -5.04
N LEU A 10 8.63 -7.57 -4.05
CA LEU A 10 9.81 -6.76 -3.81
C LEU A 10 10.81 -6.92 -4.94
N LYS A 11 11.57 -5.86 -5.21
CA LYS A 11 12.73 -5.93 -6.10
C LYS A 11 13.79 -6.84 -5.48
N SER A 12 14.58 -7.52 -6.32
CA SER A 12 15.67 -8.37 -5.84
C SER A 12 16.63 -7.60 -4.93
N GLY A 13 17.03 -8.22 -3.81
CA GLY A 13 17.94 -7.63 -2.82
C GLY A 13 17.28 -6.74 -1.76
N VAL A 14 15.99 -6.40 -1.90
CA VAL A 14 15.25 -5.67 -0.86
C VAL A 14 14.84 -6.63 0.26
N ARG A 15 15.19 -6.29 1.51
CA ARG A 15 14.75 -7.06 2.67
C ARG A 15 13.32 -6.66 3.03
N ASP A 16 12.49 -7.66 3.34
CA ASP A 16 11.09 -7.46 3.70
C ASP A 16 10.90 -6.45 4.83
N VAL A 17 11.68 -6.57 5.91
CA VAL A 17 11.55 -5.70 7.09
C VAL A 17 11.88 -4.24 6.76
N ASP A 18 12.91 -4.01 5.95
CA ASP A 18 13.28 -2.65 5.53
C ASP A 18 12.17 -2.02 4.67
N PHE A 19 11.56 -2.83 3.80
CA PHE A 19 10.45 -2.37 2.99
C PHE A 19 9.23 -2.06 3.85
N VAL A 20 8.86 -2.96 4.78
CA VAL A 20 7.70 -2.75 5.66
C VAL A 20 7.90 -1.48 6.48
N ASP A 21 9.06 -1.29 7.10
CA ASP A 21 9.34 -0.09 7.90
C ASP A 21 9.25 1.19 7.07
N ALA A 22 9.86 1.21 5.88
CA ALA A 22 9.82 2.37 4.99
C ALA A 22 8.41 2.65 4.46
N PHE A 23 7.66 1.61 4.09
CA PHE A 23 6.28 1.72 3.61
C PHE A 23 5.38 2.24 4.73
N THR A 24 5.47 1.68 5.94
CA THR A 24 4.71 2.14 7.11
C THR A 24 4.95 3.62 7.38
N HIS A 25 6.21 4.06 7.48
CA HIS A 25 6.51 5.47 7.70
C HIS A 25 5.93 6.39 6.62
N TYR A 26 5.98 5.96 5.35
CA TYR A 26 5.42 6.73 4.25
C TYR A 26 3.88 6.80 4.34
N MET A 27 3.21 5.68 4.57
CA MET A 27 1.75 5.62 4.64
C MET A 27 1.19 6.32 5.87
N ASP A 28 1.85 6.20 7.03
CA ASP A 28 1.49 6.94 8.26
C ASP A 28 1.54 8.45 8.02
N ARG A 29 2.54 8.92 7.26
CA ARG A 29 2.60 10.33 6.86
C ARG A 29 1.40 10.72 6.02
N LEU A 30 1.06 9.95 4.98
CA LEU A 30 -0.10 10.23 4.12
C LEU A 30 -1.41 10.29 4.91
N GLU A 31 -1.61 9.34 5.83
CA GLU A 31 -2.79 9.32 6.70
C GLU A 31 -2.80 10.52 7.64
N SER A 32 -1.67 10.85 8.28
CA SER A 32 -1.58 11.99 9.21
C SER A 32 -1.79 13.36 8.53
N GLU A 33 -1.46 13.46 7.25
CA GLU A 33 -1.65 14.67 6.44
C GLU A 33 -3.00 14.70 5.71
N GLY A 34 -3.86 13.68 5.91
CA GLY A 34 -5.21 13.60 5.33
C GLY A 34 -5.23 13.28 3.83
N VAL A 35 -4.11 12.82 3.28
CA VAL A 35 -3.98 12.42 1.87
C VAL A 35 -4.77 11.12 1.60
N ILE A 36 -4.87 10.26 2.60
CA ILE A 36 -5.71 9.05 2.62
C ILE A 36 -6.41 8.93 3.98
N GLU A 37 -7.46 8.13 4.04
CA GLU A 37 -8.21 7.88 5.28
C GLU A 37 -7.65 6.71 6.10
N GLY A 38 -6.88 5.83 5.46
CA GLY A 38 -6.29 4.68 6.14
C GLY A 38 -5.58 3.74 5.18
N TRP A 39 -4.81 2.82 5.74
CA TRP A 39 -4.04 1.88 4.95
C TRP A 39 -3.82 0.55 5.68
N ARG A 40 -3.48 -0.48 4.90
CA ARG A 40 -3.06 -1.78 5.44
C ARG A 40 -2.03 -2.44 4.54
N LEU A 41 -0.99 -3.05 5.13
CA LEU A 41 -0.01 -3.87 4.42
C LEU A 41 -0.05 -5.30 4.94
N MET A 42 -0.09 -6.27 4.02
CA MET A 42 -0.14 -7.69 4.30
C MET A 42 0.81 -8.45 3.37
N ARG A 43 1.31 -9.61 3.82
CA ARG A 43 2.05 -10.55 2.98
C ARG A 43 1.31 -11.88 2.96
N LYS A 44 1.14 -12.43 1.76
CA LYS A 44 0.53 -13.76 1.58
C LYS A 44 1.40 -14.83 2.23
N LYS A 45 0.75 -15.85 2.80
CA LYS A 45 1.42 -16.97 3.48
C LYS A 45 0.81 -18.29 3.05
N LEU A 46 1.58 -19.37 3.20
CA LEU A 46 1.13 -20.76 3.03
C LEU A 46 0.53 -21.09 1.64
N GLY A 47 0.82 -20.27 0.63
CA GLY A 47 0.27 -20.47 -0.72
C GLY A 47 -1.25 -20.29 -0.84
N LEU A 48 -1.91 -19.63 0.13
CA LEU A 48 -3.37 -19.48 0.18
C LEU A 48 -3.89 -18.34 -0.71
N ALA A 49 -3.29 -18.13 -1.87
CA ALA A 49 -3.67 -17.09 -2.81
C ALA A 49 -3.26 -17.45 -4.25
N PRO A 50 -3.90 -16.84 -5.27
CA PRO A 50 -3.53 -17.06 -6.66
C PRO A 50 -2.04 -16.78 -6.93
N ALA A 51 -1.39 -17.72 -7.62
CA ALA A 51 0.06 -17.69 -7.86
C ALA A 51 0.53 -16.51 -8.73
N HIS A 52 -0.35 -15.93 -9.54
CA HIS A 52 -0.02 -14.82 -10.43
C HIS A 52 -0.01 -13.45 -9.75
N LEU A 53 -0.51 -13.34 -8.51
CA LEU A 53 -0.50 -12.09 -7.75
C LEU A 53 0.83 -11.95 -6.99
N GLY A 54 1.37 -10.73 -6.89
CA GLY A 54 2.58 -10.46 -6.09
C GLY A 54 2.42 -10.77 -4.60
N GLU A 55 3.47 -11.18 -3.90
CA GLU A 55 3.45 -11.68 -2.52
C GLU A 55 2.87 -10.68 -1.50
N PHE A 56 3.17 -9.39 -1.68
CA PHE A 56 2.65 -8.32 -0.84
C PHE A 56 1.33 -7.80 -1.41
N HIS A 57 0.44 -7.44 -0.50
CA HIS A 57 -0.84 -6.82 -0.78
C HIS A 57 -0.99 -5.61 0.12
N PHE A 58 -1.34 -4.47 -0.46
CA PHE A 58 -1.70 -3.30 0.30
C PHE A 58 -3.11 -2.80 -0.05
N MET A 59 -3.72 -2.12 0.90
CA MET A 59 -4.99 -1.44 0.77
C MET A 59 -4.81 0.03 1.15
N ILE A 60 -5.49 0.91 0.43
CA ILE A 60 -5.65 2.32 0.80
C ILE A 60 -7.14 2.65 0.82
N GLU A 61 -7.55 3.43 1.82
CA GLU A 61 -8.91 3.89 2.01
C GLU A 61 -8.97 5.39 1.69
N VAL A 62 -9.94 5.79 0.89
CA VAL A 62 -10.17 7.19 0.51
C VAL A 62 -11.66 7.52 0.59
N ALA A 63 -11.99 8.76 0.92
CA ALA A 63 -13.37 9.24 1.00
C ALA A 63 -14.07 9.20 -0.37
N ASP A 64 -13.36 9.62 -1.42
CA ASP A 64 -13.83 9.72 -2.80
C ASP A 64 -12.68 9.70 -3.84
N LEU A 65 -13.05 9.73 -5.12
CA LEU A 65 -12.11 9.76 -6.26
C LEU A 65 -11.24 11.02 -6.32
N THR A 66 -11.69 12.15 -5.75
CA THR A 66 -10.92 13.40 -5.76
C THR A 66 -9.75 13.33 -4.78
N GLN A 67 -9.95 12.72 -3.62
CA GLN A 67 -8.85 12.45 -2.68
C GLN A 67 -7.83 11.49 -3.30
N LEU A 68 -8.29 10.44 -4.00
CA LEU A 68 -7.38 9.55 -4.71
C LEU A 68 -6.54 10.27 -5.77
N ASP A 69 -7.16 11.13 -6.58
CA ASP A 69 -6.47 11.91 -7.61
C ASP A 69 -5.40 12.82 -6.99
N SER A 70 -5.76 13.51 -5.90
CA SER A 70 -4.83 14.38 -5.15
C SER A 70 -3.66 13.60 -4.52
N ALA A 71 -3.88 12.34 -4.13
CA ALA A 71 -2.83 11.49 -3.60
C ALA A 71 -1.78 11.11 -4.66
N PHE A 72 -2.13 11.09 -5.95
CA PHE A 72 -1.15 10.84 -7.02
C PHE A 72 -0.17 12.01 -7.19
N ASP A 73 -0.62 13.25 -7.02
CA ASP A 73 0.22 14.44 -7.12
C ASP A 73 1.28 14.53 -6.00
N TRP A 74 1.07 13.80 -4.91
CA TRP A 74 1.97 13.74 -3.77
C TRP A 74 3.28 12.96 -4.02
N VAL A 75 3.27 12.10 -5.04
CA VAL A 75 4.38 11.20 -5.38
C VAL A 75 5.18 11.72 -6.58
N ALA A 76 4.65 12.72 -7.32
CA ALA A 76 5.19 13.24 -8.57
C ALA A 76 6.37 14.22 -8.39
#